data_AF-A0AAD9LKN1-F1
#
_entry.id   AF-A0AAD9LKN1-F1
#
_cell.length_a   1.000
_cell.length_b   1.000
_cell.length_c   1.000
_cell.angle_alpha   90.00
_cell.angle_beta   90.00
_cell.angle_gamma   90.00
#
_symmetry.space_group_name_H-M   'P 1'
#
loop_
_entity.id
_entity.type
_entity.pdbx_description
1 polymer ?
#
loop_
_entity_poly.entity_id
_entity_poly.type
_entity_poly.pdbx_seq_one_letter_code
_entity_poly.pdbx_strand_id
1 'polypeptide(L)'
;MVKLKKGSKRQELARKYNIERMVAAHKKKAKKLAKKGEKPINRRKQPQIPNCIFKSEVLENIKRTKEINESHMLEEKNRRKREAEETANKQ
;
A
#
# COMPACT_ATOMS: atom_id res chain seq x y z
N MET A 1 -11.81 -3.29 51.49
CA MET A 1 -11.12 -3.43 50.19
C MET A 1 -9.63 -3.61 50.44
N VAL A 2 -9.08 -4.82 50.26
CA VAL A 2 -7.65 -5.08 50.52
C VAL A 2 -6.83 -4.67 49.30
N LYS A 3 -5.83 -3.80 49.49
CA LYS A 3 -4.96 -3.37 48.38
C LYS A 3 -4.09 -4.54 47.93
N LEU A 4 -4.33 -5.04 46.71
CA LEU A 4 -3.49 -6.05 46.09
C LEU A 4 -2.10 -5.48 45.78
N LYS A 5 -1.04 -6.22 46.12
CA LYS A 5 0.33 -5.83 45.77
C LYS A 5 0.48 -5.83 44.25
N LYS A 6 0.97 -4.71 43.71
CA LYS A 6 1.30 -4.59 42.29
C LYS A 6 2.58 -5.35 41.98
N GLY A 7 2.61 -6.04 40.84
CA GLY A 7 3.80 -6.72 40.35
C GLY A 7 4.95 -5.74 40.09
N SER A 8 6.19 -6.22 40.28
CA SER A 8 7.39 -5.43 40.00
C SER A 8 7.53 -5.17 38.51
N LYS A 9 7.89 -3.94 38.15
CA LYS A 9 8.23 -3.55 36.77
C LYS A 9 9.70 -3.81 36.43
N ARG A 10 10.52 -4.23 37.41
CA ARG A 10 11.93 -4.53 37.17
C ARG A 10 12.05 -5.70 36.20
N GLN A 11 12.98 -5.58 35.26
CA GLN A 11 13.29 -6.65 34.32
C GLN A 11 14.53 -7.39 34.80
N GLU A 12 14.37 -8.69 35.05
CA GLU A 12 15.50 -9.56 35.30
C GLU A 12 16.33 -9.72 34.02
N LEU A 13 17.66 -9.76 34.15
CA LEU A 13 18.57 -9.91 33.02
C LEU A 13 18.29 -11.19 32.23
N ALA A 14 18.02 -12.31 32.92
CA ALA A 14 17.64 -13.57 32.28
C ALA A 14 16.41 -13.41 31.38
N ARG A 15 15.40 -12.68 31.86
CA ARG A 15 14.18 -12.38 31.09
C ARG A 15 14.48 -11.49 29.88
N LYS A 16 15.31 -10.46 30.04
CA LYS A 16 15.73 -9.58 28.93
C LYS A 16 16.38 -10.38 27.80
N TYR A 17 17.41 -11.17 28.11
CA TYR A 17 18.14 -11.94 27.10
C TYR A 17 17.29 -13.06 26.49
N ASN A 18 16.37 -13.64 27.25
CA ASN A 18 15.43 -14.62 26.70
C ASN A 18 14.48 -13.98 25.67
N ILE A 19 13.93 -12.79 25.98
CA ILE A 19 13.08 -12.04 25.04
C ILE A 19 13.86 -11.71 23.76
N GLU A 20 15.11 -11.24 23.88
CA GLU A 20 15.98 -10.95 22.73
C GLU A 20 16.17 -12.18 21.83
N ARG A 21 16.46 -13.34 22.43
CA ARG A 21 16.63 -14.61 21.71
C ARG A 21 15.36 -15.03 20.99
N MET A 22 14.21 -14.97 21.67
CA MET A 22 12.90 -15.31 21.10
C MET A 22 12.55 -14.40 19.92
N VAL A 23 12.75 -13.08 20.07
CA VAL A 23 12.49 -12.11 19.00
C VAL A 23 13.42 -12.34 17.82
N ALA A 24 14.70 -12.61 18.05
CA ALA A 24 15.66 -12.92 16.99
C ALA A 24 15.27 -14.18 16.21
N ALA A 25 14.89 -15.26 16.91
CA ALA A 25 14.41 -16.48 16.29
C ALA A 25 13.12 -16.25 15.48
N HIS A 26 12.17 -15.50 16.02
CA HIS A 26 10.93 -15.14 15.34
C HIS A 26 11.19 -14.34 14.06
N LYS A 27 12.03 -13.30 14.12
CA LYS A 27 12.42 -12.50 12.95
C LYS A 27 13.07 -13.37 11.86
N LYS A 28 13.97 -14.29 12.23
CA LYS A 28 14.59 -15.25 11.30
C LYS A 28 13.54 -16.15 10.64
N LYS A 29 12.60 -16.70 11.42
CA LYS A 29 11.47 -17.52 10.91
C LYS A 29 10.61 -16.71 9.93
N ALA A 30 10.21 -15.49 10.30
CA ALA A 30 9.39 -14.61 9.46
C ALA A 30 10.08 -14.24 8.14
N LYS A 31 11.41 -14.07 8.13
CA LYS A 31 12.22 -13.84 6.92
C LYS A 31 12.25 -15.08 6.02
N LYS A 32 12.40 -16.28 6.60
CA LYS A 32 12.34 -17.55 5.85
C LYS A 32 10.96 -17.74 5.19
N LEU A 33 9.87 -17.54 5.93
CA LEU A 33 8.50 -17.63 5.41
C LEU A 33 8.23 -16.60 4.30
N ALA A 34 8.76 -15.37 4.43
CA ALA A 34 8.65 -14.35 3.38
C ALA A 34 9.34 -14.78 2.08
N LYS A 35 10.57 -15.31 2.17
CA LYS A 35 11.33 -15.79 1.01
C LYS A 35 10.68 -16.96 0.31
N LYS A 36 10.02 -17.85 1.06
CA LYS A 36 9.31 -19.00 0.50
C LYS A 36 8.02 -18.62 -0.24
N GLY A 37 7.55 -17.38 -0.16
CA GLY A 37 6.27 -16.99 -0.74
C GLY A 37 5.05 -17.57 -0.01
N GLU A 38 5.24 -18.26 1.13
CA GLU A 38 4.17 -18.80 1.98
C GLU A 38 3.35 -17.70 2.70
N LYS A 39 3.74 -16.43 2.53
CA LYS A 39 2.92 -15.31 3.00
C LYS A 39 1.84 -15.02 1.97
N PRO A 40 0.56 -14.94 2.36
CA PRO A 40 -0.47 -14.48 1.44
C PRO A 40 -0.02 -13.13 0.91
N ILE A 41 0.09 -13.01 -0.42
CA ILE A 41 0.32 -11.73 -1.09
C ILE A 41 -0.82 -10.84 -0.63
N ASN A 42 -0.52 -9.92 0.29
CA ASN A 42 -1.52 -9.02 0.81
C ASN A 42 -1.77 -8.00 -0.30
N ARG A 43 -2.61 -8.35 -1.27
CA ARG A 43 -3.13 -7.43 -2.28
C ARG A 43 -3.92 -6.41 -1.48
N ARG A 44 -3.26 -5.31 -1.10
CA ARG A 44 -3.89 -4.22 -0.35
C ARG A 44 -5.05 -3.74 -1.20
N LYS A 45 -6.27 -4.05 -0.74
CA LYS A 45 -7.48 -3.46 -1.31
C LYS A 45 -7.41 -1.98 -0.99
N GLN A 46 -7.61 -1.13 -2.00
CA GLN A 46 -7.71 0.29 -1.77
C GLN A 46 -8.89 0.54 -0.82
N PRO A 47 -8.70 1.33 0.25
CA PRO A 47 -9.80 1.68 1.13
C PRO A 47 -10.87 2.43 0.32
N GLN A 48 -12.13 2.14 0.60
CA GLN A 48 -13.24 2.85 -0.04
C GLN A 48 -13.31 4.28 0.48
N ILE A 49 -13.83 5.20 -0.34
CA ILE A 49 -14.12 6.57 0.10
C ILE A 49 -15.13 6.50 1.25
N PRO A 50 -14.75 6.96 2.47
CA PRO A 50 -15.63 6.95 3.64
C PRO A 50 -16.93 7.71 3.38
N ASN A 51 -17.97 7.43 4.17
CA ASN A 51 -19.20 8.22 4.12
C ASN A 51 -18.96 9.59 4.78
N CYS A 52 -18.56 10.58 3.99
CA CYS A 52 -18.34 11.96 4.41
C CYS A 52 -19.26 12.93 3.66
N ILE A 53 -19.39 14.15 4.16
CA ILE A 53 -20.26 15.20 3.60
C ILE A 53 -19.92 15.58 2.15
N PHE A 54 -18.67 15.36 1.73
CA PHE A 54 -18.18 15.68 0.38
C PHE A 54 -18.11 14.46 -0.55
N LYS A 55 -18.67 13.31 -0.16
CA LYS A 55 -18.50 12.07 -0.94
C LYS A 55 -19.01 12.19 -2.38
N SER A 56 -20.14 12.87 -2.59
CA SER A 56 -20.69 13.15 -3.92
C SER A 56 -19.74 14.00 -4.76
N GLU A 57 -19.31 15.15 -4.22
CA GLU A 57 -18.42 16.09 -4.89
C GLU A 57 -17.07 15.45 -5.24
N VAL A 58 -16.50 14.65 -4.33
CA VAL A 58 -15.26 13.91 -4.57
C VAL A 58 -15.45 12.92 -5.72
N LEU A 59 -16.55 12.19 -5.77
CA LEU A 59 -16.83 11.24 -6.85
C LEU A 59 -17.03 11.93 -8.20
N GLU A 60 -17.71 13.09 -8.22
CA GLU A 60 -17.89 13.88 -9.43
C GLU A 60 -16.56 14.44 -9.96
N ASN A 61 -15.72 14.97 -9.07
CA ASN A 61 -14.40 15.45 -9.45
C ASN A 61 -13.52 14.34 -10.02
N ILE A 62 -13.54 13.15 -9.42
CA ILE A 62 -12.81 11.99 -9.94
C ILE A 62 -13.27 11.64 -11.36
N LYS A 63 -14.58 11.65 -11.63
CA LYS A 63 -15.12 11.38 -12.98
C LYS A 63 -14.66 12.44 -13.98
N ARG A 64 -14.81 13.71 -13.63
CA ARG A 64 -14.40 14.83 -14.50
C ARG A 64 -12.92 14.79 -14.83
N THR A 65 -12.06 14.56 -13.84
CA THR A 65 -10.61 14.44 -14.05
C THR A 65 -10.28 13.24 -14.93
N LYS A 66 -11.00 12.12 -14.79
CA LYS A 66 -10.81 10.95 -15.65
C LYS A 66 -11.14 11.26 -17.11
N GLU A 67 -12.26 11.90 -17.38
CA GLU A 67 -12.70 12.27 -18.74
C GLU A 67 -11.67 13.20 -19.42
N ILE A 68 -11.20 14.23 -18.71
CA ILE A 68 -10.18 15.17 -19.22
C ILE A 68 -8.88 14.45 -19.56
N ASN A 69 -8.45 13.52 -18.70
CA ASN A 69 -7.22 12.76 -18.94
C ASN A 69 -7.39 11.81 -20.13
N GLU A 70 -8.54 11.16 -20.28
CA GLU A 70 -8.81 10.25 -21.40
C GLU A 70 -8.87 11.00 -22.74
N SER A 71 -9.50 12.19 -22.78
CA SER A 71 -9.54 13.02 -23.98
C SER A 71 -8.14 13.49 -24.39
N HIS A 72 -7.35 13.98 -23.44
CA HIS A 72 -5.98 14.42 -23.69
C HIS A 72 -5.08 13.28 -24.19
N MET A 73 -5.21 12.09 -23.61
CA MET A 73 -4.46 10.90 -24.06
C MET A 73 -4.86 10.46 -25.47
N LEU A 74 -6.14 10.59 -25.84
CA LEU A 74 -6.62 10.27 -27.18
C LEU A 74 -6.10 11.26 -28.22
N GLU A 75 -6.12 12.56 -27.90
CA GLU A 75 -5.57 13.62 -28.75
C GLU A 75 -4.07 13.42 -29.01
N GLU A 76 -3.29 13.15 -27.97
CA GLU A 76 -1.87 12.83 -28.07
C GLU A 76 -1.62 11.60 -28.95
N LYS A 77 -2.42 10.54 -28.80
CA LYS A 77 -2.31 9.33 -29.62
C LYS A 77 -2.61 9.63 -31.09
N ASN A 78 -3.62 10.45 -31.38
CA ASN A 78 -3.98 10.85 -32.74
C ASN A 78 -2.94 11.79 -33.36
N ARG A 79 -2.29 12.65 -32.56
CA ARG A 79 -1.18 13.48 -33.04
C ARG A 79 0.02 12.61 -33.45
N ARG A 80 0.44 11.68 -32.57
CA ARG A 80 1.54 10.75 -32.87
C ARG A 80 1.27 9.86 -34.08
N LYS A 81 0.02 9.44 -34.30
CA LYS A 81 -0.36 8.68 -35.51
C LYS A 81 -0.20 9.51 -36.79
N ARG A 82 -0.69 10.75 -36.78
CA ARG A 82 -0.53 11.68 -37.92
C ARG A 82 0.93 11.95 -38.23
N GLU A 83 1.74 12.23 -37.20
CA GLU A 83 3.18 12.40 -37.32
C GLU A 83 3.85 11.14 -37.93
N ALA A 84 3.47 9.94 -37.48
CA ALA A 84 3.99 8.69 -38.04
C ALA A 84 3.59 8.46 -39.51
N GLU A 85 2.33 8.71 -39.87
CA GLU A 85 1.82 8.61 -41.25
C GLU A 85 2.51 9.61 -42.19
N GLU A 86 2.74 10.85 -41.73
CA GLU A 86 3.48 11.86 -42.47
C GLU A 86 4.95 11.49 -42.68
N THR A 87 5.60 10.87 -41.69
CA THR A 87 6.98 10.38 -41.86
C THR A 87 7.07 9.18 -42.80
N ALA A 88 6.05 8.31 -42.85
CA ALA A 88 6.02 7.14 -43.72
C ALA A 88 5.76 7.49 -45.19
N ASN A 89 4.92 8.51 -45.47
CA ASN A 89 4.65 8.99 -46.84
C ASN A 89 5.80 9.82 -47.45
N LYS A 90 6.81 10.21 -46.66
CA LYS A 90 7.99 10.96 -47.13
C LYS A 90 9.18 10.07 -47.48
N GLN A 91 9.11 8.75 -47.26
CA GLN A 91 10.10 7.76 -47.68
C GLN A 91 9.69 7.11 -49.00
#